data_AF-A0A062WTN4-F1
#
_entry.id   AF-A0A062WTN4-F1
#
_cell.length_a   1.000
_cell.length_b   1.000
_cell.length_c   1.000
_cell.angle_alpha   90.00
_cell.angle_beta   90.00
_cell.angle_gamma   90.00
#
_symmetry.space_group_name_H-M   'P 1'
#
loop_
_entity.id
_entity.type
_entity.pdbx_description
1 polymer ?
#
loop_
_entity_poly.entity_id
_entity_poly.type
_entity_poly.pdbx_seq_one_letter_code
_entity_poly.pdbx_strand_id
1 'polypeptide(L)'
;MVELRDADRTLRLTLNEPAHATLLHAHLKRHGQAILYAATPAADYGWIDGHAHEIALPPVTICPAAPGPLHGLLPVVTNTHGHLPGAPDATWLSAKLFTHPERIGEIVAEALPGLLATLDTPACWWLRYRSRQETDHLRLRLRTTPDCYAQYSNAVGEWARRMRQAGLAGRLVIDTYSPEVGRYGHGEALDAAENVFAADSATMAALLRHQPTTEVDLGLVVANMVGIVSGFFGDPNEAMDWLAARPAPAAAAALDRAVAERATQLATDPAGLWSLSGWTIDIGPAWDNRADALASYHKALPPEANTDVVPESLLHMHHNRAVGINRDSERTCRRLARQAALTWRARRSSGAR
;
A
#
# COMPACT_ATOMS: atom_id res chain seq x y z
N MET A 1 -50.02 -33.65 8.70
CA MET A 1 -48.61 -34.06 8.48
C MET A 1 -47.77 -32.80 8.58
N VAL A 2 -46.59 -32.88 9.19
CA VAL A 2 -45.72 -31.73 9.44
C VAL A 2 -44.28 -32.07 9.06
N GLU A 3 -43.44 -31.07 8.84
CA GLU A 3 -42.00 -31.24 8.63
C GLU A 3 -41.25 -30.62 9.80
N LEU A 4 -40.54 -31.46 10.56
CA LEU A 4 -39.64 -31.04 11.61
C LEU A 4 -38.33 -30.59 10.99
N ARG A 5 -37.94 -29.33 11.23
CA ARG A 5 -36.65 -28.81 10.81
C ARG A 5 -35.58 -29.03 11.87
N ASP A 6 -34.47 -29.61 11.45
CA ASP A 6 -33.24 -29.78 12.22
C ASP A 6 -32.07 -29.24 11.41
N ALA A 7 -31.67 -28.00 11.71
CA ALA A 7 -30.73 -27.21 10.93
C ALA A 7 -31.09 -27.17 9.42
N ASP A 8 -30.29 -27.82 8.58
CA ASP A 8 -30.42 -27.89 7.12
C ASP A 8 -31.21 -29.13 6.65
N ARG A 9 -31.76 -29.91 7.58
CA ARG A 9 -32.56 -31.11 7.28
C ARG A 9 -34.01 -30.89 7.66
N THR A 10 -34.90 -31.48 6.89
CA THR A 10 -36.31 -31.60 7.24
C THR A 10 -36.70 -33.07 7.36
N LEU A 11 -37.52 -33.38 8.36
CA LEU A 11 -38.05 -34.72 8.61
C LEU A 11 -39.57 -34.66 8.61
N ARG A 12 -40.19 -35.38 7.68
CA ARG A 12 -41.65 -35.47 7.57
C ARG A 12 -42.22 -36.38 8.65
N LEU A 13 -43.18 -35.87 9.42
CA LEU A 13 -43.81 -36.54 10.56
C LEU A 13 -45.33 -36.54 10.43
N THR A 14 -45.93 -37.69 10.71
CA THR A 14 -47.36 -37.84 10.94
C THR A 14 -47.59 -37.90 12.45
N LEU A 15 -48.12 -36.84 13.06
CA LEU A 15 -48.21 -36.73 14.53
C LEU A 15 -49.12 -37.77 15.19
N ASN A 16 -50.03 -38.37 14.43
CA ASN A 16 -50.90 -39.47 14.90
C ASN A 16 -50.20 -40.83 14.84
N GLU A 17 -49.01 -40.92 14.24
CA GLU A 17 -48.19 -42.13 14.22
C GLU A 17 -47.31 -42.18 15.47
N PRO A 18 -47.46 -43.18 16.38
CA PRO A 18 -46.74 -43.20 17.66
C PRO A 18 -45.21 -43.16 17.54
N ALA A 19 -44.65 -43.78 16.48
CA ALA A 19 -43.22 -43.74 16.22
C ALA A 19 -42.73 -42.31 15.91
N HIS A 20 -43.49 -41.56 15.11
CA HIS A 20 -43.17 -40.17 14.77
C HIS A 20 -43.34 -39.22 15.97
N ALA A 21 -44.35 -39.44 16.81
CA ALA A 21 -44.52 -38.68 18.05
C ALA A 21 -43.32 -38.88 19.01
N THR A 22 -42.79 -40.11 19.07
CA THR A 22 -41.59 -40.43 19.86
C THR A 22 -40.35 -39.69 19.34
N LEU A 23 -40.18 -39.60 18.01
CA LEU A 23 -39.09 -38.84 17.39
C LEU A 23 -39.17 -37.34 17.72
N LEU A 24 -40.37 -36.74 17.63
CA LEU A 24 -40.58 -35.35 18.00
C LEU A 24 -40.25 -35.10 19.48
N HIS A 25 -40.70 -36.00 20.36
CA HIS A 25 -40.41 -35.90 21.80
C HIS A 25 -38.91 -36.01 22.10
N ALA A 26 -38.20 -36.93 21.44
CA ALA A 26 -36.75 -37.08 21.59
C ALA A 26 -35.99 -35.82 21.10
N HIS A 27 -36.41 -35.24 19.97
CA HIS A 27 -35.85 -34.00 19.45
C HIS A 27 -36.06 -32.84 20.44
N LEU A 28 -37.28 -32.67 20.97
CA LEU A 28 -37.60 -31.65 21.97
C LEU A 28 -36.76 -31.79 23.23
N LYS A 29 -36.56 -33.02 23.73
CA LYS A 29 -35.68 -33.28 24.88
C LYS A 29 -34.23 -32.87 24.65
N ARG A 30 -33.73 -33.07 23.42
CA ARG A 30 -32.34 -32.80 23.07
C ARG A 30 -32.07 -31.32 22.81
N HIS A 31 -32.98 -30.64 22.11
CA HIS A 31 -32.75 -29.29 21.59
C HIS A 31 -33.57 -28.19 22.31
N GLY A 32 -34.48 -28.57 23.21
CA GLY A 32 -35.33 -27.65 23.99
C GLY A 32 -36.44 -26.97 23.18
N GLN A 33 -36.48 -27.17 21.86
CA GLN A 33 -37.46 -26.60 20.94
C GLN A 33 -37.61 -27.49 19.70
N ALA A 34 -38.70 -27.30 18.96
CA ALA A 34 -38.95 -27.93 17.67
C ALA A 34 -39.63 -26.93 16.74
N ILE A 35 -39.09 -26.75 15.53
CA ILE A 35 -39.68 -25.91 14.49
C ILE A 35 -40.39 -26.83 13.50
N LEU A 36 -41.70 -26.66 13.38
CA LEU A 36 -42.55 -27.47 12.51
C LEU A 36 -43.10 -26.59 11.38
N TYR A 37 -42.99 -27.08 10.15
CA TYR A 37 -43.64 -26.51 8.97
C TYR A 37 -44.81 -27.39 8.54
N ALA A 38 -45.80 -26.77 7.88
CA ALA A 38 -46.83 -27.53 7.20
C ALA A 38 -46.19 -28.34 6.07
N ALA A 39 -46.42 -29.66 6.07
CA ALA A 39 -45.90 -30.54 5.04
C ALA A 39 -46.79 -30.44 3.79
N THR A 40 -46.20 -30.31 2.60
CA THR A 40 -46.94 -30.39 1.33
C THR A 40 -47.59 -31.77 1.17
N PRO A 41 -48.92 -31.87 0.97
CA PRO A 41 -49.60 -33.14 0.75
C PRO A 41 -48.95 -33.95 -0.38
N ALA A 42 -48.91 -35.28 -0.25
CA ALA A 42 -48.30 -36.12 -1.29
C ALA A 42 -49.02 -36.02 -2.64
N ALA A 43 -50.33 -35.75 -2.62
CA ALA A 43 -51.14 -35.51 -3.81
C ALA A 43 -50.73 -34.24 -4.58
N ASP A 44 -50.05 -33.30 -3.92
CA ASP A 44 -49.64 -32.03 -4.52
C ASP A 44 -48.24 -32.13 -5.15
N TYR A 45 -47.53 -33.26 -4.99
CA TYR A 45 -46.29 -33.56 -5.71
C TYR A 45 -46.61 -33.99 -7.15
N GLY A 46 -47.12 -33.07 -7.96
CA GLY A 46 -47.55 -33.36 -9.33
C GLY A 46 -46.42 -33.64 -10.33
N TRP A 47 -45.15 -33.48 -9.93
CA TRP A 47 -43.97 -33.70 -10.78
C TRP A 47 -43.16 -34.89 -10.27
N ILE A 48 -42.42 -35.55 -11.17
CA ILE A 48 -41.65 -36.77 -10.87
C ILE A 48 -42.53 -37.86 -10.24
N ASP A 49 -43.67 -38.17 -10.86
CA ASP A 49 -44.55 -39.29 -10.46
C ASP A 49 -44.97 -39.29 -8.97
N GLY A 50 -45.23 -38.12 -8.38
CA GLY A 50 -45.61 -38.04 -6.96
C GLY A 50 -44.44 -37.92 -5.97
N HIS A 51 -43.19 -37.94 -6.44
CA HIS A 51 -42.03 -37.91 -5.56
C HIS A 51 -41.68 -36.49 -5.08
N ALA A 52 -41.27 -36.36 -3.82
CA ALA A 52 -40.76 -35.12 -3.26
C ALA A 52 -39.47 -34.70 -3.98
N HIS A 53 -39.38 -33.41 -4.36
CA HIS A 53 -38.28 -32.87 -5.13
C HIS A 53 -38.04 -31.39 -4.79
N GLU A 54 -36.83 -30.91 -5.08
CA GLU A 54 -36.42 -29.52 -4.94
C GLU A 54 -35.89 -29.03 -6.29
N ILE A 55 -36.15 -27.76 -6.61
CA ILE A 55 -35.73 -27.15 -7.87
C ILE A 55 -34.86 -25.95 -7.54
N ALA A 56 -33.58 -26.03 -7.91
CA ALA A 56 -32.66 -24.90 -7.82
C ALA A 56 -32.64 -24.13 -9.14
N LEU A 57 -33.10 -22.88 -9.12
CA LEU A 57 -33.08 -21.98 -10.27
C LEU A 57 -32.07 -20.85 -10.03
N PRO A 58 -30.81 -20.95 -10.50
CA PRO A 58 -29.86 -19.87 -10.35
C PRO A 58 -30.29 -18.68 -11.23
N PRO A 59 -30.59 -17.50 -10.65
CA PRO A 59 -30.92 -16.33 -11.45
C PRO A 59 -29.67 -15.83 -12.19
N VAL A 60 -29.85 -15.40 -13.43
CA VAL A 60 -28.85 -14.65 -14.20
C VAL A 60 -29.31 -13.22 -14.34
N THR A 61 -28.38 -12.27 -14.25
CA THR A 61 -28.72 -10.86 -14.47
C THR A 61 -29.00 -10.63 -15.95
N ILE A 62 -30.09 -9.92 -16.25
CA ILE A 62 -30.38 -9.38 -17.60
C ILE A 62 -29.86 -7.95 -17.76
N CYS A 63 -29.33 -7.34 -16.69
CA CYS A 63 -28.73 -6.03 -16.76
C CYS A 63 -27.39 -6.11 -17.51
N PRO A 64 -27.07 -5.12 -18.34
CA PRO A 64 -25.72 -4.98 -18.89
C PRO A 64 -24.69 -5.02 -17.77
N ALA A 65 -23.55 -5.66 -18.03
CA ALA A 65 -22.44 -5.64 -17.10
C ALA A 65 -22.11 -4.18 -16.76
N ALA A 66 -22.01 -3.87 -15.47
CA ALA A 66 -21.51 -2.58 -15.05
C ALA A 66 -20.12 -2.38 -15.71
N PRO A 67 -19.80 -1.17 -16.20
CA PRO A 67 -18.48 -0.91 -16.74
C PRO A 67 -17.45 -1.31 -15.69
N GLY A 68 -16.43 -2.05 -16.13
CA GLY A 68 -15.36 -2.50 -15.25
C GLY A 68 -14.72 -1.29 -14.56
N PRO A 69 -14.34 -1.40 -13.27
CA PRO A 69 -13.70 -0.29 -12.57
C PRO A 69 -12.31 0.05 -13.14
N LEU A 70 -11.75 -0.88 -13.93
CA LEU A 70 -10.46 -0.75 -14.59
C LEU A 70 -10.63 0.09 -15.86
N HIS A 71 -10.07 1.29 -15.84
CA HIS A 71 -10.02 2.19 -16.99
C HIS A 71 -8.63 2.13 -17.63
N GLY A 72 -8.58 2.12 -18.96
CA GLY A 72 -7.33 2.10 -19.74
C GLY A 72 -6.85 0.71 -20.18
N LEU A 73 -5.73 0.70 -20.91
CA LEU A 73 -5.06 -0.53 -21.35
C LEU A 73 -4.33 -1.16 -20.17
N LEU A 74 -4.74 -2.36 -19.77
CA LEU A 74 -4.03 -3.13 -18.74
C LEU A 74 -2.86 -3.87 -19.37
N PRO A 75 -1.64 -3.77 -18.79
CA PRO A 75 -0.50 -4.52 -19.31
C PRO A 75 -0.73 -6.02 -19.11
N VAL A 76 -0.36 -6.81 -20.12
CA VAL A 76 -0.34 -8.28 -20.02
C VAL A 76 0.90 -8.68 -19.23
N VAL A 77 0.69 -9.27 -18.05
CA VAL A 77 1.77 -9.79 -17.19
C VAL A 77 1.79 -11.32 -17.29
N THR A 78 2.94 -11.89 -17.66
CA THR A 78 3.16 -13.34 -17.74
C THR A 78 4.15 -13.79 -16.67
N ASN A 79 4.40 -15.10 -16.57
CA ASN A 79 5.41 -15.65 -15.65
C ASN A 79 6.86 -15.28 -16.01
N THR A 80 7.09 -14.62 -17.15
CA THR A 80 8.40 -14.07 -17.51
C THR A 80 8.59 -12.63 -17.02
N HIS A 81 7.60 -12.07 -16.31
CA HIS A 81 7.68 -10.73 -15.74
C HIS A 81 8.55 -10.70 -14.48
N GLY A 82 9.43 -9.71 -14.42
CA GLY A 82 10.30 -9.44 -13.30
C GLY A 82 11.76 -9.82 -13.54
N HIS A 83 12.61 -9.36 -12.65
CA HIS A 83 14.06 -9.54 -12.69
C HIS A 83 14.44 -10.68 -11.74
N LEU A 84 14.84 -11.82 -12.31
CA LEU A 84 15.31 -12.96 -11.56
C LEU A 84 16.72 -12.72 -11.00
N PRO A 85 17.01 -13.18 -9.77
CA PRO A 85 18.35 -13.07 -9.22
C PRO A 85 19.42 -13.76 -10.06
N GLY A 86 20.49 -13.04 -10.39
CA GLY A 86 21.64 -13.58 -11.11
C GLY A 86 21.38 -13.95 -12.56
N ALA A 87 20.22 -13.58 -13.12
CA ALA A 87 19.96 -13.78 -14.54
C ALA A 87 20.94 -12.95 -15.41
N PRO A 88 21.31 -13.41 -16.61
CA PRO A 88 22.26 -12.71 -17.49
C PRO A 88 21.80 -11.31 -17.92
N ASP A 89 20.51 -11.00 -17.81
CA ASP A 89 19.89 -9.73 -18.15
C ASP A 89 19.39 -8.96 -16.90
N ALA A 90 19.80 -9.38 -15.70
CA ALA A 90 19.36 -8.76 -14.46
C ALA A 90 19.90 -7.32 -14.32
N THR A 91 19.00 -6.34 -14.46
CA THR A 91 19.28 -4.91 -14.25
C THR A 91 18.90 -4.41 -12.86
N TRP A 92 18.38 -5.30 -12.01
CA TRP A 92 17.99 -5.02 -10.64
C TRP A 92 18.44 -6.12 -9.70
N LEU A 93 19.10 -5.74 -8.62
CA LEU A 93 19.35 -6.61 -7.47
C LEU A 93 18.31 -6.26 -6.38
N SER A 94 17.44 -7.22 -6.07
CA SER A 94 16.49 -7.07 -4.96
C SER A 94 16.87 -7.93 -3.76
N ALA A 95 17.00 -7.27 -2.62
CA ALA A 95 17.37 -7.87 -1.36
C ALA A 95 16.31 -7.60 -0.28
N LYS A 96 16.09 -8.58 0.60
CA LYS A 96 15.29 -8.46 1.81
C LYS A 96 16.24 -8.58 3.01
N LEU A 97 16.42 -7.50 3.76
CA LEU A 97 17.17 -7.48 5.01
C LEU A 97 16.20 -7.55 6.17
N PHE A 98 16.08 -8.73 6.79
CA PHE A 98 15.22 -8.96 7.95
C PHE A 98 15.81 -8.32 9.20
N THR A 99 15.05 -7.43 9.82
CA THR A 99 15.48 -6.58 10.94
C THR A 99 14.27 -6.11 11.75
N HIS A 100 14.48 -5.65 12.98
CA HIS A 100 13.45 -5.02 13.79
C HIS A 100 13.04 -3.66 13.19
N PRO A 101 11.75 -3.28 13.15
CA PRO A 101 11.29 -2.01 12.59
C PRO A 101 12.02 -0.76 13.11
N GLU A 102 12.39 -0.76 14.39
CA GLU A 102 13.11 0.35 15.05
C GLU A 102 14.54 0.51 14.53
N ARG A 103 15.17 -0.56 14.01
CA ARG A 103 16.54 -0.52 13.47
C ARG A 103 16.59 -0.07 12.02
N ILE A 104 15.45 -0.06 11.31
CA ILE A 104 15.44 0.34 9.90
C ILE A 104 15.91 1.79 9.73
N GLY A 105 15.51 2.70 10.63
CA GLY A 105 15.91 4.10 10.58
C GLY A 105 17.44 4.27 10.62
N GLU A 106 18.07 3.63 11.60
CA GLU A 106 19.54 3.57 11.76
C GLU A 106 20.22 2.96 10.52
N ILE A 107 19.70 1.83 10.01
CA ILE A 107 20.26 1.16 8.83
C ILE A 107 20.20 2.07 7.59
N VAL A 108 19.08 2.73 7.31
CA VAL A 108 18.95 3.57 6.11
C VAL A 108 19.69 4.89 6.24
N ALA A 109 19.76 5.46 7.44
CA ALA A 109 20.45 6.72 7.69
C ALA A 109 21.97 6.53 7.70
N GLU A 110 22.49 5.50 8.37
CA GLU A 110 23.92 5.39 8.67
C GLU A 110 24.63 4.33 7.84
N ALA A 111 24.05 3.14 7.70
CA ALA A 111 24.74 2.00 7.10
C ALA A 111 24.57 1.88 5.58
N LEU A 112 23.37 2.20 5.05
CA LEU A 112 23.08 2.14 3.62
C LEU A 112 23.94 3.11 2.78
N PRO A 113 24.18 4.36 3.18
CA PRO A 113 25.02 5.28 2.41
C PRO A 113 26.43 4.74 2.14
N GLY A 114 27.04 4.05 3.12
CA GLY A 114 28.35 3.43 2.94
C GLY A 114 28.34 2.29 1.91
N LEU A 115 27.25 1.52 1.82
CA LEU A 115 27.07 0.53 0.75
C LEU A 115 26.94 1.22 -0.62
N LEU A 116 26.12 2.27 -0.72
CA LEU A 116 25.91 2.98 -1.99
C LEU A 116 27.20 3.64 -2.50
N ALA A 117 27.99 4.23 -1.59
CA ALA A 117 29.30 4.78 -1.93
C ALA A 117 30.29 3.72 -2.39
N THR A 118 30.27 2.51 -1.79
CA THR A 118 31.12 1.38 -2.22
C THR A 118 30.77 0.90 -3.62
N LEU A 119 29.49 1.00 -4.00
CA LEU A 119 28.97 0.53 -5.28
C LEU A 119 29.00 1.60 -6.38
N ASP A 120 29.31 2.86 -6.05
CA ASP A 120 29.16 4.00 -6.95
C ASP A 120 27.78 4.02 -7.66
N THR A 121 26.73 3.63 -6.94
CA THR A 121 25.38 3.46 -7.51
C THR A 121 24.45 4.60 -7.11
N PRO A 122 23.89 5.35 -8.08
CA PRO A 122 22.97 6.43 -7.78
C PRO A 122 21.52 5.97 -7.59
N ALA A 123 21.11 4.83 -8.17
CA ALA A 123 19.72 4.38 -8.19
C ALA A 123 19.49 3.21 -7.24
N CYS A 124 19.19 3.55 -5.98
CA CYS A 124 18.78 2.60 -4.97
C CYS A 124 17.52 3.09 -4.27
N TRP A 125 16.55 2.19 -4.08
CA TRP A 125 15.35 2.51 -3.34
C TRP A 125 14.93 1.40 -2.41
N TRP A 126 14.20 1.78 -1.37
CA TRP A 126 13.84 0.87 -0.29
C TRP A 126 12.41 1.06 0.19
N LEU A 127 11.89 0.04 0.86
CA LEU A 127 10.58 0.02 1.51
C LEU A 127 10.63 -0.78 2.81
N ARG A 128 9.81 -0.37 3.78
CA ARG A 128 9.52 -1.14 4.99
C ARG A 128 8.46 -2.19 4.67
N TYR A 129 8.70 -3.45 5.00
CA TYR A 129 7.77 -4.52 4.62
C TYR A 129 7.50 -5.51 5.75
N ARG A 130 6.24 -5.93 5.85
CA ARG A 130 5.75 -7.05 6.66
C ARG A 130 4.53 -7.66 5.99
N SER A 131 4.33 -8.96 6.13
CA SER A 131 3.13 -9.65 5.69
C SER A 131 2.74 -10.74 6.68
N ARG A 132 1.72 -11.54 6.36
CA ARG A 132 1.40 -12.74 7.16
C ARG A 132 2.46 -13.83 7.01
N GLN A 133 3.21 -13.81 5.91
CA GLN A 133 4.21 -14.82 5.54
C GLN A 133 5.64 -14.37 5.85
N GLU A 134 5.88 -13.06 5.95
CA GLU A 134 7.21 -12.48 6.16
C GLU A 134 7.18 -11.53 7.36
N THR A 135 8.11 -11.75 8.31
CA THR A 135 8.37 -10.82 9.41
C THR A 135 8.95 -9.51 8.87
N ASP A 136 9.05 -8.49 9.73
CA ASP A 136 9.57 -7.19 9.37
C ASP A 136 10.96 -7.25 8.69
N HIS A 137 11.08 -6.53 7.58
CA HIS A 137 12.30 -6.41 6.81
C HIS A 137 12.33 -5.14 5.98
N LEU A 138 13.55 -4.73 5.63
CA LEU A 138 13.81 -3.71 4.62
C LEU A 138 13.92 -4.40 3.26
N ARG A 139 13.05 -4.03 2.30
CA ARG A 139 13.22 -4.39 0.90
C ARG A 139 14.11 -3.35 0.25
N LEU A 140 15.26 -3.77 -0.25
CA LEU A 140 16.25 -2.96 -0.95
C LEU A 140 16.26 -3.35 -2.41
N ARG A 141 16.26 -2.37 -3.30
CA ARG A 141 16.37 -2.55 -4.75
C ARG A 141 17.47 -1.65 -5.25
N LEU A 142 18.52 -2.27 -5.80
CA LEU A 142 19.68 -1.58 -6.37
C LEU A 142 19.66 -1.79 -7.87
N ARG A 143 19.68 -0.69 -8.62
CA ARG A 143 19.84 -0.77 -10.07
C ARG A 143 21.28 -1.18 -10.35
N THR A 144 21.43 -2.12 -11.27
CA THR A 144 22.71 -2.70 -11.65
C THR A 144 22.74 -2.92 -13.15
N THR A 145 23.89 -3.34 -13.64
CA THR A 145 24.07 -3.81 -15.01
C THR A 145 24.46 -5.28 -14.96
N PRO A 146 24.21 -6.06 -16.02
CA PRO A 146 24.57 -7.48 -16.06
C PRO A 146 26.02 -7.79 -15.64
N ASP A 147 26.97 -6.95 -16.05
CA ASP A 147 28.40 -7.06 -15.72
C ASP A 147 28.71 -6.74 -14.25
N CYS A 148 27.90 -5.90 -13.61
CA CYS A 148 28.08 -5.50 -12.21
C CYS A 148 27.32 -6.39 -11.21
N TYR A 149 26.36 -7.20 -11.66
CA TYR A 149 25.44 -7.93 -10.76
C TYR A 149 26.16 -8.77 -9.70
N ALA A 150 27.20 -9.51 -10.10
CA ALA A 150 27.98 -10.36 -9.20
C ALA A 150 28.73 -9.54 -8.14
N GLN A 151 29.37 -8.44 -8.56
CA GLN A 151 30.04 -7.50 -7.66
C GLN A 151 29.04 -6.90 -6.66
N TYR A 152 27.84 -6.53 -7.12
CA TYR A 152 26.80 -5.94 -6.29
C TYR A 152 26.28 -6.95 -5.27
N SER A 153 26.04 -8.20 -5.69
CA SER A 153 25.66 -9.29 -4.77
C SER A 153 26.71 -9.51 -3.68
N ASN A 154 27.99 -9.54 -4.04
CA ASN A 154 29.07 -9.70 -3.06
C ASN A 154 29.11 -8.53 -2.07
N ALA A 155 29.00 -7.29 -2.54
CA ALA A 155 28.99 -6.10 -1.70
C ALA A 155 27.79 -6.06 -0.74
N VAL A 156 26.59 -6.42 -1.22
CA VAL A 156 25.37 -6.52 -0.39
C VAL A 156 25.51 -7.63 0.66
N GLY A 157 26.08 -8.78 0.29
CA GLY A 157 26.35 -9.87 1.24
C GLY A 157 27.33 -9.45 2.34
N GLU A 158 28.39 -8.76 1.98
CA GLU A 158 29.42 -8.25 2.89
C GLU A 158 28.87 -7.13 3.80
N TRP A 159 28.07 -6.23 3.25
CA TRP A 159 27.32 -5.23 4.03
C TRP A 159 26.35 -5.88 5.02
N ALA A 160 25.55 -6.86 4.58
CA ALA A 160 24.63 -7.58 5.46
C ALA A 160 25.35 -8.36 6.56
N ARG A 161 26.55 -8.90 6.27
CA ARG A 161 27.41 -9.54 7.29
C ARG A 161 27.78 -8.55 8.39
N ARG A 162 28.18 -7.31 8.04
CA ARG A 162 28.46 -6.25 9.02
C ARG A 162 27.23 -5.88 9.83
N MET A 163 26.06 -5.76 9.21
CA MET A 163 24.80 -5.50 9.91
C MET A 163 24.45 -6.60 10.92
N ARG A 164 24.70 -7.86 10.58
CA ARG A 164 24.50 -8.99 11.50
C ARG A 164 25.47 -8.96 12.67
N GLN A 165 26.75 -8.65 12.41
CA GLN A 165 27.77 -8.54 13.45
C GLN A 165 27.49 -7.39 14.44
N ALA A 166 26.93 -6.29 13.96
CA ALA A 166 26.49 -5.16 14.78
C ALA A 166 25.15 -5.40 15.50
N GLY A 167 24.49 -6.55 15.29
CA GLY A 167 23.17 -6.84 15.86
C GLY A 167 22.01 -6.06 15.23
N LEU A 168 22.23 -5.42 14.08
CA LEU A 168 21.22 -4.61 13.38
C LEU A 168 20.30 -5.43 12.49
N ALA A 169 20.73 -6.59 12.00
CA ALA A 169 19.92 -7.44 11.13
C ALA A 169 20.11 -8.93 11.44
N GLY A 170 19.11 -9.74 11.11
CA GLY A 170 19.14 -11.19 11.33
C GLY A 170 19.51 -12.00 10.08
N ARG A 171 18.91 -11.64 8.93
CA ARG A 171 18.95 -12.45 7.70
C ARG A 171 18.90 -11.59 6.45
N LEU A 172 19.63 -12.00 5.42
CA LEU A 172 19.55 -11.46 4.05
C LEU A 172 18.93 -12.52 3.13
N VAL A 173 18.06 -12.10 2.22
CA VAL A 173 17.55 -12.91 1.10
C VAL A 173 17.67 -12.09 -0.18
N ILE A 174 18.20 -12.66 -1.25
CA ILE A 174 18.11 -12.10 -2.61
C ILE A 174 16.91 -12.77 -3.29
N ASP A 175 16.03 -11.98 -3.89
CA ASP A 175 14.75 -12.45 -4.42
C ASP A 175 14.38 -11.77 -5.74
N THR A 176 13.39 -12.34 -6.43
CA THR A 176 12.85 -11.79 -7.69
C THR A 176 12.22 -10.43 -7.47
N TYR A 177 12.58 -9.46 -8.31
CA TYR A 177 11.89 -8.18 -8.37
C TYR A 177 10.82 -8.19 -9.46
N SER A 178 9.54 -8.09 -9.08
CA SER A 178 8.43 -7.90 -10.02
C SER A 178 7.91 -6.46 -9.95
N PRO A 179 8.20 -5.61 -10.96
CA PRO A 179 7.69 -4.23 -11.00
C PRO A 179 6.16 -4.14 -11.11
N GLU A 180 5.56 -3.12 -10.51
CA GLU A 180 4.11 -2.89 -10.52
C GLU A 180 3.67 -2.11 -11.78
N VAL A 181 3.84 -2.71 -12.97
CA VAL A 181 3.60 -2.05 -14.27
C VAL A 181 2.18 -1.52 -14.46
N GLY A 182 1.18 -2.15 -13.84
CA GLY A 182 -0.21 -1.67 -13.90
C GLY A 182 -0.46 -0.41 -13.05
N ARG A 183 0.45 -0.10 -12.11
CA ARG A 183 0.31 1.01 -11.16
C ARG A 183 1.14 2.23 -11.55
N TYR A 184 2.32 2.00 -12.11
CA TYR A 184 3.30 3.05 -12.41
C TYR A 184 3.60 3.18 -13.91
N GLY A 185 2.85 2.48 -14.76
CA GLY A 185 3.13 2.39 -16.19
C GLY A 185 4.21 1.38 -16.52
N HIS A 186 4.62 1.34 -17.79
CA HIS A 186 5.62 0.40 -18.32
C HIS A 186 6.67 1.15 -19.15
N GLY A 187 7.80 0.49 -19.43
CA GLY A 187 8.90 1.10 -20.21
C GLY A 187 9.41 2.37 -19.54
N GLU A 188 9.56 3.45 -20.31
CA GLU A 188 10.09 4.74 -19.84
C GLU A 188 9.33 5.32 -18.63
N ALA A 189 8.02 5.11 -18.55
CA ALA A 189 7.21 5.55 -17.40
C ALA A 189 7.62 4.82 -16.12
N LEU A 190 7.86 3.51 -16.20
CA LEU A 190 8.31 2.72 -15.05
C LEU A 190 9.74 3.10 -14.65
N ASP A 191 10.64 3.29 -15.61
CA ASP A 191 12.02 3.70 -15.34
C ASP A 191 12.06 5.06 -14.61
N ALA A 192 11.21 6.00 -15.04
CA ALA A 192 11.05 7.29 -14.40
C ALA A 192 10.39 7.18 -13.00
N ALA A 193 9.41 6.30 -12.82
CA ALA A 193 8.82 6.01 -11.50
C ALA A 193 9.87 5.44 -10.53
N GLU A 194 10.72 4.53 -10.99
CA GLU A 194 11.82 3.98 -10.18
C GLU A 194 12.86 5.04 -9.81
N ASN A 195 13.10 6.02 -10.68
CA ASN A 195 13.94 7.19 -10.33
C ASN A 195 13.28 8.03 -9.23
N VAL A 196 11.95 8.22 -9.26
CA VAL A 196 11.21 8.85 -8.16
C VAL A 196 11.35 8.04 -6.87
N PHE A 197 11.27 6.71 -6.94
CA PHE A 197 11.45 5.85 -5.76
C PHE A 197 12.84 5.98 -5.15
N ALA A 198 13.88 6.06 -6.00
CA ALA A 198 15.25 6.27 -5.56
C ALA A 198 15.44 7.66 -4.94
N ALA A 199 14.94 8.70 -5.60
CA ALA A 199 15.04 10.07 -5.10
C ALA A 199 14.31 10.24 -3.75
N ASP A 200 13.08 9.71 -3.61
CA ASP A 200 12.34 9.73 -2.34
C ASP A 200 13.01 8.91 -1.24
N SER A 201 13.64 7.78 -1.60
CA SER A 201 14.45 6.98 -0.67
C SER A 201 15.67 7.76 -0.16
N ALA A 202 16.33 8.51 -1.03
CA ALA A 202 17.48 9.36 -0.69
C ALA A 202 17.06 10.55 0.17
N THR A 203 15.96 11.25 -0.17
CA THR A 203 15.41 12.34 0.65
C THR A 203 15.11 11.85 2.07
N MET A 204 14.49 10.67 2.20
CA MET A 204 14.18 10.11 3.52
C MET A 204 15.41 9.66 4.29
N ALA A 205 16.43 9.09 3.63
CA ALA A 205 17.69 8.75 4.28
C ALA A 205 18.43 10.00 4.79
N ALA A 206 18.44 11.09 4.03
CA ALA A 206 19.01 12.37 4.45
C ALA A 206 18.24 12.95 5.64
N LEU A 207 16.90 12.99 5.58
CA LEU A 207 16.06 13.46 6.69
C LEU A 207 16.30 12.68 7.98
N LEU A 208 16.37 11.35 7.91
CA LEU A 208 16.61 10.49 9.07
C LEU A 208 17.99 10.69 9.68
N ARG A 209 19.01 11.01 8.87
CA ARG A 209 20.38 11.28 9.35
C ARG A 209 20.47 12.49 10.28
N HIS A 210 19.66 13.52 10.02
CA HIS A 210 19.72 14.78 10.77
C HIS A 210 18.64 14.89 11.85
N GLN A 211 17.84 13.84 12.07
CA GLN A 211 16.84 13.84 13.13
C GLN A 211 17.42 13.32 14.45
N PRO A 212 17.05 13.94 15.58
CA PRO A 212 17.53 13.53 16.91
C PRO A 212 16.90 12.22 17.39
N THR A 213 15.80 11.80 16.77
CA THR A 213 15.01 10.63 17.14
C THR A 213 14.79 9.72 15.94
N THR A 214 14.60 8.43 16.21
CA THR A 214 14.26 7.44 15.17
C THR A 214 12.82 7.58 14.67
N GLU A 215 11.94 8.24 15.43
CA GLU A 215 10.58 8.57 15.00
C GLU A 215 10.57 9.84 14.15
N VAL A 216 9.91 9.77 12.99
CA VAL A 216 9.79 10.89 12.05
C VAL A 216 8.65 11.81 12.46
N ASP A 217 8.92 13.10 12.57
CA ASP A 217 7.90 14.16 12.76
C ASP A 217 6.81 14.05 11.66
N LEU A 218 5.56 13.85 12.07
CA LEU A 218 4.42 13.77 11.15
C LEU A 218 4.28 15.04 10.30
N GLY A 219 4.68 16.20 10.81
CA GLY A 219 4.71 17.44 10.04
C GLY A 219 5.68 17.38 8.86
N LEU A 220 6.83 16.70 9.01
CA LEU A 220 7.76 16.45 7.91
C LEU A 220 7.19 15.45 6.91
N VAL A 221 6.51 14.40 7.37
CA VAL A 221 5.82 13.46 6.46
C VAL A 221 4.79 14.21 5.61
N VAL A 222 3.98 15.06 6.23
CA VAL A 222 2.95 15.85 5.53
C VAL A 222 3.58 16.85 4.57
N ALA A 223 4.65 17.54 4.96
CA ALA A 223 5.36 18.46 4.07
C ALA A 223 5.97 17.75 2.85
N ASN A 224 6.53 16.55 3.04
CA ASN A 224 7.01 15.73 1.93
C ASN A 224 5.86 15.25 1.04
N MET A 225 4.70 14.88 1.60
CA MET A 225 3.51 14.55 0.79
C MET A 225 3.09 15.72 -0.11
N VAL A 226 3.06 16.93 0.43
CA VAL A 226 2.80 18.14 -0.38
C VAL A 226 3.89 18.32 -1.43
N GLY A 227 5.17 18.23 -1.04
CA GLY A 227 6.30 18.33 -1.96
C GLY A 227 6.28 17.31 -3.10
N ILE A 228 5.83 16.08 -2.84
CA ILE A 228 5.68 15.03 -3.86
C ILE A 228 4.60 15.41 -4.88
N VAL A 229 3.45 15.87 -4.41
CA VAL A 229 2.36 16.28 -5.32
C VAL A 229 2.75 17.53 -6.10
N SER A 230 3.40 18.50 -5.44
CA SER A 230 3.92 19.70 -6.11
C SER A 230 4.98 19.39 -7.16
N GLY A 231 5.92 18.49 -6.87
CA GLY A 231 6.94 18.07 -7.84
C GLY A 231 6.34 17.28 -9.01
N PHE A 232 5.29 16.49 -8.76
CA PHE A 232 4.62 15.72 -9.80
C PHE A 232 3.89 16.61 -10.81
N PHE A 233 3.05 17.54 -10.33
CA PHE A 233 2.31 18.44 -11.22
C PHE A 233 3.17 19.58 -11.77
N GLY A 234 4.21 20.00 -11.04
CA GLY A 234 5.06 21.14 -11.43
C GLY A 234 4.40 22.52 -11.24
N ASP A 235 3.11 22.58 -10.91
CA ASP A 235 2.40 23.79 -10.48
C ASP A 235 1.87 23.63 -9.04
N PRO A 236 2.29 24.49 -8.10
CA PRO A 236 1.76 24.52 -6.75
C PRO A 236 0.23 24.70 -6.66
N ASN A 237 -0.40 25.43 -7.59
CA ASN A 237 -1.86 25.61 -7.57
C ASN A 237 -2.57 24.29 -7.88
N GLU A 238 -2.21 23.65 -8.99
CA GLU A 238 -2.73 22.34 -9.38
C GLU A 238 -2.53 21.30 -8.28
N ALA A 239 -1.34 21.25 -7.68
CA ALA A 239 -1.03 20.34 -6.59
C ALA A 239 -1.92 20.54 -5.35
N MET A 240 -2.14 21.80 -4.95
CA MET A 240 -2.97 22.11 -3.79
C MET A 240 -4.46 21.94 -4.08
N ASP A 241 -4.92 22.21 -5.29
CA ASP A 241 -6.28 21.91 -5.71
C ASP A 241 -6.53 20.39 -5.73
N TRP A 242 -5.58 19.61 -6.24
CA TRP A 242 -5.64 18.15 -6.26
C TRP A 242 -5.75 17.57 -4.84
N LEU A 243 -4.86 18.00 -3.93
CA LEU A 243 -4.88 17.57 -2.52
C LEU A 243 -6.18 17.96 -1.82
N ALA A 244 -6.68 19.17 -2.04
CA ALA A 244 -7.92 19.65 -1.44
C ALA A 244 -9.16 18.88 -1.93
N ALA A 245 -9.15 18.43 -3.19
CA ALA A 245 -10.22 17.65 -3.81
C ALA A 245 -10.26 16.19 -3.34
N ARG A 246 -9.20 15.67 -2.69
CA ARG A 246 -9.19 14.29 -2.21
C ARG A 246 -10.26 14.07 -1.12
N PRO A 247 -10.90 12.88 -1.08
CA PRO A 247 -11.80 12.53 0.01
C PRO A 247 -11.09 12.63 1.36
N ALA A 248 -11.74 13.22 2.36
CA ALA A 248 -11.19 13.25 3.71
C ALA A 248 -11.24 11.83 4.30
N PRO A 249 -10.09 11.20 4.62
CA PRO A 249 -10.11 9.89 5.25
C PRO A 249 -10.82 9.96 6.60
N ALA A 250 -11.60 8.93 6.94
CA ALA A 250 -12.24 8.83 8.25
C ALA A 250 -11.20 8.93 9.37
N ALA A 251 -11.45 9.77 10.37
CA ALA A 251 -10.55 9.97 11.49
C ALA A 251 -10.55 8.75 12.39
N ALA A 252 -9.38 8.16 12.64
CA ALA A 252 -9.22 7.06 13.60
C ALA A 252 -9.26 7.58 15.06
N ALA A 253 -8.74 8.78 15.31
CA ALA A 253 -8.71 9.43 16.62
C ALA A 253 -8.71 10.97 16.49
N ALA A 254 -8.97 11.67 17.60
CA ALA A 254 -8.77 13.11 17.69
C ALA A 254 -7.27 13.41 17.63
N LEU A 255 -6.87 14.23 16.66
CA LEU A 255 -5.48 14.66 16.50
C LEU A 255 -5.21 15.87 17.40
N ASP A 256 -4.03 15.90 18.03
CA ASP A 256 -3.57 17.08 18.75
C ASP A 256 -3.51 18.29 17.82
N ARG A 257 -4.09 19.40 18.27
CA ARG A 257 -4.13 20.66 17.55
C ARG A 257 -2.73 21.19 17.25
N ALA A 258 -1.78 21.05 18.18
CA ALA A 258 -0.40 21.51 17.99
C ALA A 258 0.29 20.74 16.86
N VAL A 259 0.04 19.42 16.77
CA VAL A 259 0.55 18.58 15.68
C VAL A 259 -0.05 18.99 14.34
N ALA A 260 -1.36 19.28 14.29
CA ALA A 260 -2.02 19.73 13.07
C ALA A 260 -1.53 21.10 12.60
N GLU A 261 -1.31 22.04 13.52
CA GLU A 261 -0.78 23.38 13.24
C GLU A 261 0.66 23.31 12.73
N ARG A 262 1.52 22.53 13.40
CA ARG A 262 2.90 22.25 12.98
C ARG A 262 2.96 21.66 11.57
N ALA A 263 2.16 20.62 11.30
CA ALA A 263 2.12 19.98 10.00
C ALA A 263 1.64 20.93 8.90
N THR A 264 0.60 21.72 9.19
CA THR A 264 0.10 22.73 8.26
C THR A 264 1.15 23.80 7.99
N GLN A 265 1.88 24.26 9.00
CA GLN A 265 2.93 25.26 8.84
C GLN A 265 4.06 24.73 7.94
N LEU A 266 4.63 23.57 8.27
CA LEU A 266 5.72 22.97 7.47
C LEU A 266 5.33 22.68 6.03
N ALA A 267 4.07 22.30 5.80
CA ALA A 267 3.58 21.94 4.48
C ALA A 267 3.17 23.16 3.62
N THR A 268 2.98 24.34 4.22
CA THR A 268 2.55 25.55 3.50
C THR A 268 3.60 26.65 3.45
N ASP A 269 4.68 26.53 4.24
CA ASP A 269 5.77 27.49 4.31
C ASP A 269 7.13 26.80 4.10
N PRO A 270 7.75 26.98 2.91
CA PRO A 270 9.07 26.43 2.61
C PRO A 270 10.18 26.88 3.58
N ALA A 271 10.06 28.06 4.20
CA ALA A 271 11.08 28.55 5.13
C ALA A 271 11.25 27.63 6.36
N GLY A 272 10.15 26.99 6.80
CA GLY A 272 10.19 26.00 7.88
C GLY A 272 11.05 24.79 7.53
N LEU A 273 11.05 24.36 6.26
CA LEU A 273 11.88 23.25 5.78
C LEU A 273 13.34 23.66 5.62
N TRP A 274 13.60 24.87 5.11
CA TRP A 274 14.96 25.39 4.92
C TRP A 274 15.74 25.56 6.22
N SER A 275 15.03 25.70 7.34
CA SER A 275 15.64 25.80 8.67
C SER A 275 16.07 24.45 9.28
N LEU A 276 15.76 23.32 8.64
CA LEU A 276 16.15 22.00 9.13
C LEU A 276 17.67 21.82 9.11
N SER A 277 18.20 21.20 10.16
CA SER A 277 19.60 20.73 10.16
C SER A 277 19.83 19.80 8.97
N GLY A 278 20.91 20.03 8.23
CA GLY A 278 21.23 19.26 7.03
C GLY A 278 20.53 19.71 5.75
N TRP A 279 19.64 20.72 5.78
CA TRP A 279 18.98 21.24 4.58
C TRP A 279 19.98 21.62 3.48
N THR A 280 20.99 22.42 3.82
CA THR A 280 22.01 22.87 2.87
C THR A 280 23.06 21.81 2.53
N ILE A 281 23.10 20.69 3.26
CA ILE A 281 24.13 19.66 3.12
C ILE A 281 23.65 18.58 2.15
N ASP A 282 22.53 17.91 2.46
CA ASP A 282 22.04 16.75 1.70
C ASP A 282 20.51 16.72 1.55
N ILE A 283 19.73 17.24 2.49
CA ILE A 283 18.25 17.21 2.40
C ILE A 283 17.74 18.06 1.23
N GLY A 284 18.21 19.30 1.08
CA GLY A 284 17.81 20.22 0.02
C GLY A 284 18.15 19.68 -1.38
N PRO A 285 19.42 19.30 -1.65
CA PRO A 285 19.78 18.66 -2.91
C PRO A 285 18.98 17.39 -3.21
N ALA A 286 18.72 16.54 -2.21
CA ALA A 286 17.88 15.35 -2.38
C ALA A 286 16.40 15.69 -2.64
N TRP A 287 15.91 16.80 -2.07
CA TRP A 287 14.56 17.30 -2.30
C TRP A 287 14.38 17.80 -3.73
N ASP A 288 15.34 18.60 -4.22
CA ASP A 288 15.32 19.14 -5.59
C ASP A 288 15.43 18.01 -6.62
N ASN A 289 16.35 17.06 -6.42
CA ASN A 289 16.47 15.88 -7.27
C ASN A 289 15.17 15.05 -7.31
N ARG A 290 14.44 14.95 -6.18
CA ARG A 290 13.13 14.29 -6.15
C ARG A 290 12.09 15.09 -6.95
N ALA A 291 12.09 16.41 -6.86
CA ALA A 291 11.19 17.25 -7.65
C ALA A 291 11.44 17.08 -9.16
N ASP A 292 12.71 17.06 -9.59
CA ASP A 292 13.09 16.82 -10.98
C ASP A 292 12.68 15.42 -11.48
N ALA A 293 12.88 14.39 -10.64
CA ALA A 293 12.45 13.03 -10.94
C ALA A 293 10.93 12.93 -11.08
N LEU A 294 10.17 13.60 -10.20
CA LEU A 294 8.71 13.63 -10.24
C LEU A 294 8.19 14.32 -11.50
N ALA A 295 8.76 15.47 -11.86
CA ALA A 295 8.39 16.19 -13.07
C ALA A 295 8.72 15.36 -14.34
N SER A 296 9.85 14.65 -14.33
CA SER A 296 10.23 13.75 -15.43
C SER A 296 9.29 12.56 -15.53
N TYR A 297 8.89 11.98 -14.41
CA TYR A 297 7.91 10.88 -14.39
C TYR A 297 6.55 11.33 -14.88
N HIS A 298 6.04 12.49 -14.45
CA HIS A 298 4.78 13.02 -14.96
C HIS A 298 4.79 13.21 -16.49
N LYS A 299 5.90 13.68 -17.06
CA LYS A 299 6.08 13.80 -18.52
C LYS A 299 6.16 12.45 -19.25
N ALA A 300 6.68 11.42 -18.59
CA ALA A 300 6.82 10.07 -19.16
C ALA A 300 5.50 9.26 -19.11
N LEU A 301 4.49 9.72 -18.37
CA LEU A 301 3.20 9.05 -18.32
C LEU A 301 2.47 9.15 -19.67
N PRO A 302 1.85 8.04 -20.14
CA PRO A 302 1.04 8.09 -21.35
C PRO A 302 -0.21 8.97 -21.15
N PRO A 303 -0.79 9.54 -22.21
CA PRO A 303 -1.98 10.40 -22.13
C PRO A 303 -3.18 9.76 -21.43
N GLU A 304 -3.28 8.43 -21.48
CA GLU A 304 -4.36 7.64 -20.88
C GLU A 304 -4.10 7.31 -19.40
N ALA A 305 -2.94 7.70 -18.85
CA ALA A 305 -2.61 7.45 -17.47
C ALA A 305 -3.57 8.17 -16.52
N ASN A 306 -3.99 7.47 -15.48
CA ASN A 306 -4.81 8.07 -14.44
C ASN A 306 -3.93 8.86 -13.45
N THR A 307 -3.78 10.16 -13.71
CA THR A 307 -3.03 11.10 -12.88
C THR A 307 -3.67 11.37 -11.52
N ASP A 308 -4.86 10.84 -11.23
CA ASP A 308 -5.42 10.80 -9.87
C ASP A 308 -4.91 9.60 -9.06
N VAL A 309 -4.59 8.47 -9.71
CA VAL A 309 -4.19 7.23 -9.01
C VAL A 309 -2.68 7.17 -8.76
N VAL A 310 -1.89 7.76 -9.66
CA VAL A 310 -0.43 7.75 -9.56
C VAL A 310 0.06 8.52 -8.32
N PRO A 311 -0.34 9.78 -8.06
CA PRO A 311 0.09 10.49 -6.86
C PRO A 311 -0.36 9.80 -5.58
N GLU A 312 -1.57 9.25 -5.53
CA GLU A 312 -2.04 8.44 -4.39
C GLU A 312 -1.08 7.30 -4.06
N SER A 313 -0.53 6.66 -5.10
CA SER A 313 0.43 5.58 -4.99
C SER A 313 1.82 6.03 -4.54
N LEU A 314 2.27 7.21 -4.99
CA LEU A 314 3.51 7.82 -4.54
C LEU A 314 3.43 8.23 -3.06
N LEU A 315 2.31 8.84 -2.65
CA LEU A 315 2.04 9.21 -1.26
C LEU A 315 2.04 8.00 -0.32
N HIS A 316 1.48 6.87 -0.78
CA HIS A 316 1.50 5.62 -0.02
C HIS A 316 2.93 5.09 0.18
N MET A 317 3.73 5.09 -0.89
CA MET A 317 5.12 4.63 -0.84
C MET A 317 5.99 5.53 0.04
N HIS A 318 5.78 6.84 -0.02
CA HIS A 318 6.46 7.80 0.83
C HIS A 318 6.13 7.57 2.32
N HIS A 319 4.85 7.43 2.66
CA HIS A 319 4.43 7.11 4.03
C HIS A 319 5.05 5.80 4.52
N ASN A 320 5.09 4.77 3.67
CA ASN A 320 5.76 3.52 3.98
C ASN A 320 7.24 3.71 4.31
N ARG A 321 7.98 4.54 3.56
CA ARG A 321 9.39 4.82 3.84
C ARG A 321 9.58 5.55 5.16
N ALA A 322 8.80 6.61 5.36
CA ALA A 322 8.92 7.49 6.50
C ALA A 322 8.49 6.82 7.82
N VAL A 323 7.32 6.18 7.84
CA VAL A 323 6.69 5.68 9.07
C VAL A 323 6.56 4.15 9.07
N GLY A 324 6.28 3.55 7.92
CA GLY A 324 6.06 2.10 7.80
C GLY A 324 4.59 1.72 7.58
N ILE A 325 4.25 0.46 7.86
CA ILE A 325 2.94 -0.11 7.53
C ILE A 325 1.94 0.20 8.66
N ASN A 326 1.51 1.46 8.72
CA ASN A 326 0.51 1.97 9.67
C ASN A 326 -0.59 2.74 8.94
N ARG A 327 -1.72 2.06 8.69
CA ARG A 327 -2.86 2.62 7.94
C ARG A 327 -3.52 3.82 8.63
N ASP A 328 -3.55 3.84 9.96
CA ASP A 328 -4.14 4.95 10.72
C ASP A 328 -3.28 6.21 10.64
N SER A 329 -1.97 6.03 10.76
CA SER A 329 -1.00 7.10 10.53
C SER A 329 -1.08 7.61 9.09
N GLU A 330 -1.16 6.72 8.10
CA GLU A 330 -1.27 7.13 6.68
C GLU A 330 -2.52 7.98 6.43
N ARG A 331 -3.67 7.54 6.94
CA ARG A 331 -4.92 8.32 6.88
C ARG A 331 -4.78 9.68 7.55
N THR A 332 -4.10 9.74 8.69
CA THR A 332 -3.85 10.98 9.43
C THR A 332 -2.99 11.94 8.62
N CYS A 333 -1.87 11.48 8.05
CA CYS A 333 -1.00 12.29 7.19
C CYS A 333 -1.74 12.78 5.95
N ARG A 334 -2.53 11.94 5.28
CA ARG A 334 -3.34 12.33 4.12
C ARG A 334 -4.39 13.39 4.47
N ARG A 335 -5.06 13.25 5.62
CA ARG A 335 -6.00 14.26 6.13
C ARG A 335 -5.30 15.59 6.40
N LEU A 336 -4.10 15.56 6.99
CA LEU A 336 -3.30 16.76 7.27
C LEU A 336 -2.79 17.43 5.99
N ALA A 337 -2.34 16.66 5.00
CA ALA A 337 -1.93 17.20 3.70
C ALA A 337 -3.10 17.91 3.01
N ARG A 338 -4.29 17.32 3.05
CA ARG A 338 -5.53 17.96 2.57
C ARG A 338 -5.86 19.23 3.35
N GLN A 339 -5.74 19.23 4.68
CA GLN A 339 -5.95 20.41 5.50
C GLN A 339 -4.96 21.53 5.15
N ALA A 340 -3.67 21.20 5.00
CA ALA A 340 -2.64 22.15 4.58
C ALA A 340 -2.98 22.79 3.23
N ALA A 341 -3.43 21.98 2.26
CA ALA A 341 -3.90 22.44 0.96
C ALA A 341 -5.07 23.43 1.08
N LEU A 342 -6.08 23.13 1.90
CA LEU A 342 -7.21 24.03 2.15
C LEU A 342 -6.78 25.34 2.82
N THR A 343 -5.89 25.28 3.82
CA THR A 343 -5.35 26.47 4.49
C THR A 343 -4.56 27.36 3.52
N TRP A 344 -3.72 26.76 2.68
CA TRP A 344 -2.97 27.49 1.66
C TRP A 344 -3.89 28.22 0.68
N ARG A 345 -4.93 27.54 0.18
CA ARG A 345 -5.94 28.13 -0.73
C ARG A 345 -6.65 29.31 -0.06
N ALA A 346 -7.08 29.16 1.19
CA ALA A 346 -7.74 30.21 1.94
C ALA A 346 -6.86 31.47 2.12
N ARG A 347 -5.58 31.28 2.50
CA ARG A 347 -4.62 32.40 2.64
C ARG A 347 -4.42 33.16 1.34
N ARG A 348 -4.37 32.46 0.20
CA ARG A 348 -4.22 33.08 -1.12
C ARG A 348 -5.44 33.91 -1.53
N SER A 349 -6.65 33.43 -1.24
CA SER A 349 -7.89 34.18 -1.49
C SER A 349 -8.03 35.41 -0.61
N SER A 350 -7.46 35.40 0.59
CA SER A 350 -7.44 36.56 1.51
C SER A 350 -6.37 37.60 1.17
N GLY A 351 -5.24 37.20 0.55
CA GLY A 351 -4.19 38.11 0.10
C GLY A 351 -4.42 38.74 -1.29
N ALA A 352 -5.45 38.27 -2.02
CA ALA A 352 -5.85 38.81 -3.32
C ALA A 352 -7.02 39.82 -3.24
N ARG A 353 -7.46 40.17 -2.02
CA ARG A 353 -8.39 41.27 -1.73
C ARG A 353 -7.62 42.39 -1.05
#